data_AF-A0A920AMD8-F1
#
_entry.id   AF-A0A920AMD8-F1
#
_cell.length_a   1.000
_cell.length_b   1.000
_cell.length_c   1.000
_cell.angle_alpha   90.00
_cell.angle_beta   90.00
_cell.angle_gamma   90.00
#
_symmetry.space_group_name_H-M   'P 1'
#
loop_
_entity.id
_entity.type
_entity.pdbx_description
1 polymer ?
#
loop_
_entity_poly.entity_id
_entity_poly.type
_entity_poly.pdbx_seq_one_letter_code
_entity_poly.pdbx_strand_id
1 'polypeptide(L)' 'MYMVLMELIKTNEELVDVCKSISKEKFITIDTEFIREKTYWSKLCLIQICTHNKEIIIDPLEKILI' A
#
# COMPACT_ATOMS: atom_id res chain seq x y z
N MET A 1 -10.93 -16.26 -15.84
CA MET A 1 -9.68 -15.48 -15.65
C MET A 1 -10.08 -14.28 -14.81
N TYR A 2 -9.78 -14.30 -13.52
CA TYR A 2 -10.16 -13.20 -12.62
C TYR A 2 -9.29 -11.98 -12.96
N MET A 3 -9.93 -10.90 -13.41
CA MET A 3 -9.26 -9.61 -13.51
C MET A 3 -9.15 -9.05 -12.10
N VAL A 4 -7.95 -9.14 -11.53
CA VAL A 4 -7.61 -8.43 -10.29
C VAL A 4 -7.37 -6.97 -10.66
N LEU A 5 -8.05 -6.05 -9.97
CA LEU A 5 -7.87 -4.61 -10.20
C LEU A 5 -6.63 -4.14 -9.42
N MET A 6 -5.66 -3.55 -10.11
CA MET A 6 -4.49 -2.94 -9.46
C MET A 6 -4.72 -1.44 -9.22
N GLU A 7 -4.58 -1.01 -7.96
CA GLU A 7 -4.78 0.37 -7.51
C GLU A 7 -3.48 0.91 -6.89
N LEU A 8 -3.00 2.07 -7.36
CA LEU A 8 -1.86 2.78 -6.78
C LEU A 8 -2.35 3.95 -5.92
N ILE A 9 -2.00 3.92 -4.64
CA ILE A 9 -2.45 4.84 -3.61
C ILE A 9 -1.31 5.76 -3.21
N LYS A 10 -1.60 7.05 -3.24
CA LYS A 10 -0.61 8.12 -3.22
C LYS A 10 -0.98 9.20 -2.21
N THR A 11 -2.27 9.49 -2.13
CA THR A 11 -2.83 10.48 -1.20
C THR A 11 -3.44 9.84 0.05
N ASN A 12 -3.55 10.62 1.12
CA ASN A 12 -4.21 10.17 2.33
C ASN A 12 -5.71 9.93 2.12
N GLU A 13 -6.34 10.71 1.25
CA GLU A 13 -7.74 10.56 0.89
C GLU A 13 -7.99 9.19 0.23
N GLU A 14 -7.18 8.82 -0.77
CA GLU A 14 -7.23 7.50 -1.40
C GLU A 14 -6.95 6.38 -0.39
N LEU A 15 -5.96 6.56 0.50
CA LEU A 15 -5.64 5.59 1.54
C LEU A 15 -6.83 5.33 2.47
N VAL A 16 -7.52 6.39 2.90
CA VAL A 16 -8.70 6.30 3.75
C VAL A 16 -9.81 5.52 3.06
N ASP A 17 -10.05 5.78 1.77
CA ASP A 17 -11.11 5.10 1.03
C ASP A 17 -10.78 3.63 0.75
N VAL A 18 -9.52 3.32 0.48
CA VAL A 18 -9.05 1.93 0.40
C VAL A 18 -9.20 1.22 1.74
N CYS A 19 -8.77 1.83 2.84
CA CYS A 19 -8.91 1.25 4.18
C CYS A 19 -10.38 0.92 4.49
N LYS A 20 -11.31 1.84 4.20
CA LYS A 20 -12.75 1.59 4.34
C LYS A 20 -13.22 0.43 3.45
N SER A 21 -12.73 0.35 2.21
CA SER A 21 -13.09 -0.73 1.29
C SER A 21 -12.63 -2.08 1.80
N ILE A 22 -11.33 -2.22 2.13
CA ILE A 22 -10.73 -3.51 2.52
C ILE A 22 -11.11 -3.96 3.93
N SER A 23 -11.55 -3.05 4.80
CA SER A 23 -12.05 -3.39 6.15
C SER A 23 -13.26 -4.34 6.14
N LYS A 24 -13.93 -4.46 4.99
CA LYS A 24 -15.07 -5.37 4.78
C LYS A 24 -14.64 -6.77 4.34
N GLU A 25 -13.37 -6.96 3.97
CA GLU A 25 -12.84 -8.25 3.55
C GLU A 25 -12.60 -9.15 4.77
N LYS A 26 -12.89 -10.45 4.63
CA LYS A 26 -12.65 -11.42 5.71
C LYS A 26 -11.16 -11.71 5.94
N PHE A 27 -10.36 -11.50 4.89
CA PHE A 27 -8.92 -11.78 4.89
C PHE A 27 -8.24 -10.88 3.86
N ILE A 28 -7.08 -10.37 4.24
CA ILE A 28 -6.18 -9.62 3.37
C ILE A 28 -4.75 -10.08 3.62
N THR A 29 -3.88 -9.98 2.61
CA THR A 29 -2.44 -10.15 2.78
C THR A 29 -1.78 -8.78 2.75
N ILE A 30 -0.71 -8.63 3.54
CA ILE A 30 0.07 -7.39 3.58
C ILE A 30 1.55 -7.76 3.47
N ASP A 31 2.26 -7.07 2.60
CA ASP A 31 3.72 -7.09 2.52
C ASP A 31 4.27 -5.65 2.57
N THR A 32 5.49 -5.49 3.06
CA THR A 32 6.08 -4.17 3.31
C THR A 32 7.53 -4.13 2.85
N GLU A 33 7.88 -3.08 2.12
CA GLU A 33 9.24 -2.86 1.61
C GLU A 33 9.92 -1.70 2.33
N PHE A 34 11.24 -1.82 2.52
CA PHE A 34 12.04 -0.85 3.25
C PHE A 34 13.33 -0.47 2.52
N ILE A 35 13.65 0.83 2.53
CA ILE A 35 14.96 1.36 2.11
C ILE A 35 15.87 1.47 3.34
N ARG A 36 17.12 1.00 3.22
CA ARG A 36 18.10 0.97 4.33
C ARG A 36 19.55 1.25 3.92
N GLU A 37 19.81 1.59 2.68
CA GLU A 37 21.16 1.77 2.13
C GLU A 37 21.85 3.04 2.65
N LYS A 38 21.06 4.08 2.99
CA LYS A 38 21.56 5.42 3.36
C LYS A 38 21.03 5.93 4.70
N THR A 39 20.35 5.08 5.47
CA THR A 39 19.67 5.47 6.70
C THR A 39 20.02 4.50 7.81
N TYR A 40 20.29 5.01 9.02
CA TYR A 40 20.56 4.16 10.18
C TYR A 40 19.33 3.31 10.57
N TRP A 41 18.14 3.92 10.48
CA TRP A 41 16.86 3.22 10.61
C TRP A 41 16.25 2.97 9.24
N SER A 42 15.67 1.79 9.04
CA SER A 42 14.95 1.46 7.80
C SER A 42 13.75 2.37 7.62
N LYS A 43 13.56 2.90 6.42
CA LYS A 43 12.39 3.71 6.06
C LYS A 43 11.40 2.83 5.28
N LEU A 44 10.15 2.77 5.73
CA LEU A 44 9.07 2.11 5.01
C LEU A 44 8.83 2.84 3.68
N CYS A 45 8.96 2.13 2.57
CA CYS A 45 8.90 2.73 1.22
C CYS A 45 7.78 2.18 0.34
N LEU A 46 7.18 1.04 0.70
CA LEU A 46 6.02 0.51 0.01
C LEU A 46 5.20 -0.35 0.97
N ILE A 47 3.88 -0.29 0.84
CA ILE A 47 2.98 -1.27 1.44
C ILE A 47 2.18 -1.90 0.30
N GLN A 48 2.16 -3.23 0.23
CA GLN A 48 1.41 -3.99 -0.76
C GLN A 48 0.30 -4.75 -0.03
N ILE A 49 -0.92 -4.61 -0.51
CA ILE A 49 -2.09 -5.31 0.03
C ILE A 49 -2.74 -6.12 -1.08
N CYS A 50 -3.09 -7.37 -0.81
CA CYS A 50 -3.92 -8.16 -1.71
C CYS A 50 -5.17 -8.64 -0.99
N THR A 51 -6.28 -8.56 -1.71
CA THR A 51 -7.59 -9.11 -1.33
C THR A 51 -7.98 -10.17 -2.35
N HIS A 52 -9.18 -10.75 -2.28
CA HIS A 52 -9.62 -11.68 -3.32
C HIS A 52 -9.72 -11.04 -4.72
N ASN A 53 -9.99 -9.73 -4.79
CA ASN A 53 -10.34 -9.04 -6.04
C ASN A 53 -9.47 -7.82 -6.36
N LYS A 54 -8.58 -7.42 -5.47
CA LYS A 54 -7.76 -6.20 -5.60
C LYS A 54 -6.32 -6.43 -5.21
N GLU A 55 -5.42 -5.82 -5.98
CA GLU A 55 -4.02 -5.58 -5.65
C GLU A 55 -3.86 -4.08 -5.40
N ILE A 56 -3.37 -3.72 -4.23
CA ILE A 56 -3.27 -2.34 -3.78
C ILE A 56 -1.81 -2.07 -3.46
N ILE A 57 -1.25 -1.02 -4.04
CA ILE A 57 0.11 -0.56 -3.81
C ILE A 57 0.02 0.83 -3.18
N ILE A 58 0.54 1.00 -1.97
CA ILE A 58 0.53 2.27 -1.24
C ILE A 58 1.96 2.81 -1.21
N ASP A 59 2.15 4.03 -1.71
CA ASP A 59 3.38 4.80 -1.60
C ASP A 59 3.37 5.63 -0.30
N PRO A 60 4.09 5.21 0.76
CA PRO A 60 4.11 5.91 2.05
C PRO A 60 5.04 7.13 2.03
N LEU A 61 5.82 7.30 0.95
CA LEU A 61 6.86 8.32 0.81
C LEU A 61 6.43 9.47 -0.10
N GLU A 62 5.18 9.51 -0.58
CA GLU A 62 4.72 10.59 -1.45
C GLU A 62 4.77 11.95 -0.71
N LYS A 63 5.91 12.64 -0.94
CA LYS A 63 6.40 13.93 -0.41
C LYS A 63 6.82 14.00 1.07
N ILE A 64 8.11 13.73 1.28
CA ILE A 64 9.04 14.82 1.63
C ILE A 64 10.10 14.89 0.51
N LEU A 65 9.81 15.64 -0.55
CA LEU A 65 10.83 16.19 -1.44
C LEU A 65 11.59 17.24 -0.63
N ILE A 66 12.80 16.89 -0.18
CA ILE A 66 13.80 17.84 0.36
C ILE A 66 14.57 18.41 -0.83
#